data_AF-A0AAU9PUM7-F1
#
_entry.id   AF-A0AAU9PUM7-F1
#
_cell.length_a   1.000
_cell.length_b   1.000
_cell.length_c   1.000
_cell.angle_alpha   90.00
_cell.angle_beta   90.00
_cell.angle_gamma   90.00
#
_symmetry.space_group_name_H-M   'P 1'
#
loop_
_entity.id
_entity.type
_entity.pdbx_description
1 polymer ?
#
loop_
_entity_poly.entity_id
_entity_poly.type
_entity_poly.pdbx_seq_one_letter_code
_entity_poly.pdbx_strand_id
1 'polypeptide(L)'
;MRLRSVALENNRGDEGRQLLQRSFVCKSEEIGRDRYKSKEVIWWWTKDLKQVASMQEKYNRFESREHKHPSMASKITVMPFHTLSVTILVVVVLVHLHGTEAQQQPLVQGLSWNYYQKSCPKLESIIKKQLEKVFKKDVSLAAALLRVHFHDCFVQGCDGSVLLDGSASGPIDSEKTAPPNLSLRGYDVIEDLRSRVNKECGSNTVSCSDITAIVARDAVVLTGGPQYKVPLGRRDGVTFATRSATLANLPSPFVPTGTLLTNLALKNFDATDVVALSGAHTIGVAHCTSFTRRLYPTQDTTMDKTYASNLRRVCPNANTNATTNMDLRSPNVFDNKYFVDLMNRQTLLISDQDLYTDKRTRSIVTSFAVNQTLFFEKFVDVMVKMGQMEVLTGTQGEIRKRCSVRNSNELLISSVVEGDNMDSVESL
;
A
#
# COMPACT_ATOMS: atom_id res chain seq x y z
N MET A 1 64.81 40.61 -15.27
CA MET A 1 65.89 41.49 -14.80
C MET A 1 65.53 41.94 -13.38
N ARG A 2 66.46 41.75 -12.43
CA ARG A 2 66.50 42.19 -11.01
C ARG A 2 65.56 41.55 -9.97
N LEU A 3 66.21 40.71 -9.17
CA LEU A 3 65.98 40.40 -7.75
C LEU A 3 66.07 41.66 -6.87
N ARG A 4 65.30 41.70 -5.77
CA ARG A 4 65.83 41.80 -4.39
C ARG A 4 64.74 41.48 -3.35
N SER A 5 65.22 40.88 -2.26
CA SER A 5 64.54 40.23 -1.15
C SER A 5 64.37 41.14 0.08
N VAL A 6 63.86 40.51 1.16
CA VAL A 6 63.83 40.86 2.61
C VAL A 6 62.47 41.40 3.08
N ALA A 7 61.84 40.98 4.18
CA ALA A 7 61.82 39.78 5.05
C ALA A 7 60.71 40.01 6.11
N LEU A 8 60.07 38.92 6.61
CA LEU A 8 59.45 38.73 7.95
C LEU A 8 58.29 39.71 8.34
N GLU A 9 57.19 39.37 9.01
CA GLU A 9 56.81 38.29 9.92
C GLU A 9 55.28 38.33 10.16
N ASN A 10 54.67 37.17 10.40
CA ASN A 10 53.42 36.86 11.11
C ASN A 10 52.31 37.92 11.35
N ASN A 11 51.10 37.65 10.82
CA ASN A 11 49.96 37.28 11.66
C ASN A 11 48.79 36.70 10.84
N ARG A 12 48.59 35.38 10.94
CA ARG A 12 47.34 34.70 10.55
C ARG A 12 46.41 34.69 11.75
N GLY A 13 45.26 35.34 11.62
CA GLY A 13 44.21 35.21 12.61
C GLY A 13 43.09 36.22 12.48
N ASP A 14 42.49 36.39 11.28
CA ASP A 14 41.16 37.04 11.20
C ASP A 14 40.37 36.85 9.89
N GLU A 15 40.59 35.76 9.14
CA GLU A 15 39.77 35.45 7.93
C GLU A 15 38.77 34.28 8.10
N GLY A 16 38.63 33.74 9.31
CA GLY A 16 37.69 32.65 9.61
C GLY A 16 36.30 33.08 10.09
N ARG A 17 36.07 34.38 10.32
CA ARG A 17 34.88 34.88 11.04
C ARG A 17 33.94 35.78 10.23
N GLN A 18 34.17 35.94 8.92
CA GLN A 18 33.31 36.77 8.04
C GLN A 18 32.59 36.00 6.90
N LEU A 19 32.68 34.66 6.84
CA LEU A 19 31.98 33.87 5.81
C LEU A 19 30.71 33.13 6.29
N LEU A 20 30.31 33.27 7.55
CA LEU A 20 29.08 32.66 8.09
C LEU A 20 27.91 33.63 8.29
N GLN A 21 28.03 34.89 7.87
CA GLN A 21 27.01 35.93 8.10
C GLN A 21 26.37 36.47 6.81
N ARG A 22 26.49 35.75 5.68
CA ARG A 22 25.92 36.15 4.39
C ARG A 22 25.01 35.13 3.68
N SER A 23 24.64 34.03 4.33
CA SER A 23 23.65 33.07 3.79
C SER A 23 22.30 33.05 4.53
N PHE A 24 22.02 34.04 5.38
CA PHE A 24 20.75 34.18 6.12
C PHE A 24 19.89 35.37 5.69
N VAL A 25 20.12 35.94 4.51
CA VAL A 25 19.27 37.00 3.93
C VAL A 25 19.00 36.69 2.47
N CYS A 26 18.10 35.73 2.23
CA CYS A 26 17.30 35.61 1.00
C CYS A 26 16.26 34.49 1.13
N LYS A 27 15.28 34.66 2.03
CA LYS A 27 13.88 34.19 1.85
C LYS A 27 12.96 34.72 2.94
N SER A 28 12.92 36.04 3.12
CA SER A 28 11.94 36.70 3.98
C SER A 28 11.15 37.76 3.20
N GLU A 29 10.69 37.39 2.00
CA GLU A 29 9.65 38.12 1.27
C GLU A 29 8.77 37.08 0.58
N GLU A 30 7.76 36.60 1.31
CA GLU A 30 6.50 35.98 0.85
C GLU A 30 5.88 35.11 1.97
N ILE A 31 5.64 35.67 3.15
CA ILE A 31 4.68 35.10 4.12
C ILE A 31 3.85 36.26 4.66
N GLY A 32 2.89 36.68 3.84
CA GLY A 32 1.90 37.71 4.15
C GLY A 32 0.48 37.19 4.01
N ARG A 33 0.09 36.19 4.82
CA ARG A 33 -1.31 35.92 5.24
C ARG A 33 -1.37 34.75 6.25
N ASP A 34 -2.41 34.75 7.08
CA ASP A 34 -2.72 33.78 8.15
C ASP A 34 -1.97 33.87 9.49
N ARG A 35 -2.21 34.99 10.19
CA ARG A 35 -2.02 35.10 11.65
C ARG A 35 -3.11 34.31 12.40
N TYR A 36 -3.06 32.98 12.44
CA TYR A 36 -3.69 32.20 13.52
C TYR A 36 -3.12 30.78 13.74
N LYS A 37 -2.06 30.36 13.02
CA LYS A 37 -1.44 29.02 13.17
C LYS A 37 -0.02 28.99 13.76
N SER A 38 0.56 30.12 14.15
CA SER A 38 1.96 30.18 14.63
C SER A 38 2.16 29.97 16.12
N LYS A 39 1.12 30.10 16.97
CA LYS A 39 1.30 30.09 18.43
C LYS A 39 1.49 28.70 19.03
N GLU A 40 0.84 27.66 18.49
CA GLU A 40 1.00 26.29 19.01
C GLU A 40 2.34 25.67 18.61
N VAL A 41 2.80 25.91 17.37
CA VAL A 41 4.09 25.36 16.91
C VAL A 41 5.25 25.99 17.71
N ILE A 42 5.23 27.30 17.96
CA ILE A 42 6.25 27.96 18.79
C ILE A 42 6.24 27.44 20.25
N TRP A 43 5.07 27.04 20.76
CA TRP A 43 4.95 26.49 22.12
C TRP A 43 5.61 25.12 22.28
N TRP A 44 5.48 24.23 21.28
CA TRP A 44 6.16 22.93 21.29
C TRP A 44 7.69 23.08 21.20
N TRP A 45 8.18 23.93 20.29
CA TRP A 45 9.63 24.16 20.11
C TRP A 45 10.30 24.79 21.34
N THR A 46 9.61 25.69 22.05
CA THR A 46 10.16 26.33 23.26
C THR A 46 10.17 25.40 24.48
N LYS A 47 9.33 24.35 24.50
CA LYS A 47 9.32 23.36 25.57
C LYS A 47 10.51 22.41 25.48
N ASP A 48 10.85 21.97 24.27
CA ASP A 48 12.00 21.08 24.04
C ASP A 48 13.34 21.78 24.28
N LEU A 49 13.48 23.05 23.90
CA LEU A 49 14.69 23.83 24.17
C LEU A 49 14.94 24.07 25.66
N LYS A 50 13.88 24.25 26.46
CA LYS A 50 14.00 24.37 27.93
C LYS A 50 14.43 23.05 28.57
N GLN A 51 14.00 21.92 28.02
CA GLN A 51 14.35 20.59 28.52
C GLN A 51 15.82 20.25 28.24
N VAL A 52 16.31 20.62 27.05
CA VAL A 52 17.74 20.49 26.68
C VAL A 52 18.61 21.43 27.53
N ALA A 53 18.21 22.68 27.74
CA ALA A 53 18.94 23.61 28.60
C ALA A 53 19.01 23.13 30.07
N SER A 54 17.92 22.56 30.59
CA SER A 54 17.89 21.95 31.93
C SER A 54 18.81 20.74 32.05
N MET A 55 19.04 19.97 30.98
CA MET A 55 19.96 18.84 31.00
C MET A 55 21.41 19.32 31.01
N GLN A 56 21.73 20.35 30.21
CA GLN A 56 23.06 20.94 30.17
C GLN A 56 23.46 21.55 31.54
N GLU A 57 22.52 22.22 32.21
CA GLU A 57 22.78 22.83 33.51
C GLU A 57 22.97 21.80 34.63
N LYS A 58 22.29 20.64 34.56
CA LYS A 58 22.50 19.51 35.47
C LYS A 58 23.85 18.84 35.24
N TYR A 59 24.29 18.73 33.99
CA TYR A 59 25.60 18.20 33.62
C TYR A 59 26.74 19.07 34.16
N ASN A 60 26.68 20.39 33.93
CA ASN A 60 27.69 21.33 34.43
C ASN A 60 27.78 21.35 35.97
N ARG A 61 26.67 21.07 36.67
CA ARG A 61 26.64 20.99 38.14
C ARG A 61 27.26 19.71 38.67
N PHE A 62 27.22 18.61 37.89
CA PHE A 62 27.87 17.34 38.20
C PHE A 62 29.40 17.46 38.10
N GLU A 63 29.93 18.07 37.03
CA GLU A 63 31.38 18.31 36.89
C GLU A 63 31.96 19.17 38.02
N SER A 64 31.26 20.22 38.47
CA SER A 64 31.81 21.09 39.53
C SER A 64 31.93 20.41 40.91
N ARG A 65 31.27 19.25 41.12
CA ARG A 65 31.31 18.50 42.39
C ARG A 65 32.47 17.52 42.49
N GLU A 66 33.07 17.08 41.37
CA GLU A 66 34.21 16.15 41.41
C GLU A 66 35.56 16.82 41.73
N HIS A 67 35.66 18.16 41.68
CA HIS A 67 36.92 18.88 41.90
C HIS A 67 37.22 19.32 43.34
N LYS A 68 36.55 18.76 44.35
CA LYS A 68 36.89 19.04 45.75
C LYS A 68 36.99 17.75 46.57
N HIS A 69 38.11 17.03 46.42
CA HIS A 69 38.89 16.40 47.51
C HIS A 69 40.03 15.56 46.92
N PRO A 70 41.30 15.74 47.34
CA PRO A 70 42.41 14.92 46.88
C PRO A 70 42.69 13.78 47.87
N SER A 71 42.62 12.53 47.44
CA SER A 71 43.65 11.52 47.80
C SER A 71 43.43 10.20 47.06
N MET A 72 44.56 9.52 46.82
CA MET A 72 44.74 8.15 46.32
C MET A 72 44.66 7.97 44.80
N ALA A 73 45.85 8.13 44.20
CA ALA A 73 46.15 7.82 42.82
C ALA A 73 46.08 6.30 42.57
N SER A 74 44.97 5.84 42.04
CA SER A 74 44.93 4.66 41.17
C SER A 74 45.06 5.14 39.73
N LYS A 75 46.06 4.63 39.00
CA LYS A 75 46.28 4.92 37.58
C LYS A 75 45.13 4.30 36.76
N ILE A 76 44.00 5.00 36.71
CA ILE A 76 42.98 4.78 35.69
C ILE A 76 43.45 5.58 34.49
N THR A 77 43.87 4.90 33.43
CA THR A 77 44.19 5.52 32.15
C THR A 77 42.86 6.02 31.55
N VAL A 78 42.45 7.23 31.94
CA VAL A 78 41.27 7.89 31.41
C VAL A 78 41.57 8.20 29.94
N MET A 79 40.90 7.49 29.03
CA MET A 79 41.00 7.81 27.61
C MET A 79 40.56 9.28 27.41
N PRO A 80 41.33 10.09 26.66
CA PRO A 80 41.02 11.50 26.49
C PRO A 80 39.61 11.67 25.92
N PHE A 81 38.83 12.60 26.45
CA PHE A 81 37.42 12.81 26.09
C PHE A 81 37.18 12.93 24.57
N HIS A 82 38.16 13.45 23.84
CA HIS A 82 38.14 13.50 22.38
C HIS A 82 38.13 12.13 21.69
N THR A 83 38.84 11.12 22.22
CA THR A 83 38.82 9.77 21.63
C THR A 83 37.48 9.07 21.87
N LEU A 84 36.78 9.37 22.96
CA LEU A 84 35.45 8.82 23.26
C LEU A 84 34.35 9.48 22.40
N SER A 85 34.44 10.79 22.19
CA SER A 85 33.50 11.53 21.35
C SER A 85 33.62 11.15 19.87
N VAL A 86 34.85 10.96 19.37
CA VAL A 86 35.09 10.51 17.99
C VAL A 86 34.62 9.07 17.79
N THR A 87 34.82 8.16 18.75
CA THR A 87 34.31 6.78 18.61
C THR A 87 32.78 6.73 18.67
N ILE A 88 32.12 7.52 19.52
CA ILE A 88 30.66 7.62 19.53
C ILE A 88 30.14 8.20 18.21
N LEU A 89 30.79 9.24 17.67
CA LEU A 89 30.40 9.82 16.38
C LEU A 89 30.59 8.80 15.24
N VAL A 90 31.69 8.05 15.24
CA VAL A 90 31.95 6.99 14.25
C VAL A 90 30.95 5.84 14.40
N VAL A 91 30.58 5.43 15.62
CA VAL A 91 29.54 4.40 15.83
C VAL A 91 28.17 4.92 15.40
N VAL A 92 27.80 6.16 15.69
CA VAL A 92 26.54 6.77 15.23
C VAL A 92 26.53 6.87 13.71
N VAL A 93 27.64 7.30 13.09
CA VAL A 93 27.80 7.33 11.63
C VAL A 93 27.78 5.93 11.04
N LEU A 94 28.37 4.92 11.68
CA LEU A 94 28.30 3.52 11.25
C LEU A 94 26.90 2.93 11.41
N VAL A 95 26.15 3.29 12.46
CA VAL A 95 24.74 2.91 12.64
C VAL A 95 23.83 3.63 11.63
N HIS A 96 24.19 4.84 11.19
CA HIS A 96 23.50 5.55 10.11
C HIS A 96 23.96 5.10 8.70
N LEU A 97 25.16 4.53 8.56
CA LEU A 97 25.71 3.96 7.32
C LEU A 97 25.32 2.49 7.11
N HIS A 98 24.85 1.78 8.13
CA HIS A 98 23.87 0.72 7.95
C HIS A 98 22.54 1.37 7.59
N GLY A 99 22.54 2.08 6.47
CA GLY A 99 21.35 2.57 5.82
C GLY A 99 20.38 1.40 5.76
N THR A 100 19.14 1.72 6.08
CA THR A 100 17.98 0.88 5.85
C THR A 100 18.07 0.31 4.43
N GLU A 101 18.62 -0.90 4.28
CA GLU A 101 18.22 -1.74 3.17
C GLU A 101 16.73 -1.88 3.38
N ALA A 102 15.95 -1.25 2.50
CA ALA A 102 14.51 -1.46 2.45
C ALA A 102 14.33 -2.97 2.38
N GLN A 103 13.91 -3.57 3.50
CA GLN A 103 13.86 -5.01 3.62
C GLN A 103 12.78 -5.50 2.67
N GLN A 104 13.24 -5.89 1.48
CA GLN A 104 12.38 -6.33 0.41
C GLN A 104 11.62 -7.54 0.94
N GLN A 105 10.28 -7.51 0.82
CA GLN A 105 9.44 -8.61 1.30
C GLN A 105 10.00 -9.93 0.73
N PRO A 106 10.24 -10.94 1.59
CA PRO A 106 10.81 -12.21 1.13
C PRO A 106 9.89 -12.80 0.07
N LEU A 107 10.48 -13.28 -1.02
CA LEU A 107 9.71 -13.87 -2.11
C LEU A 107 9.24 -15.27 -1.73
N VAL A 108 7.96 -15.54 -1.99
CA VAL A 108 7.43 -16.92 -1.93
C VAL A 108 8.12 -17.76 -3.01
N GLN A 109 8.51 -18.98 -2.65
CA GLN A 109 9.18 -19.92 -3.55
C GLN A 109 8.37 -20.10 -4.84
N GLY A 110 9.04 -19.99 -5.99
CA GLY A 110 8.42 -20.08 -7.31
C GLY A 110 8.05 -18.74 -7.93
N LEU A 111 7.98 -17.66 -7.15
CA LEU A 111 7.83 -16.30 -7.68
C LEU A 111 9.19 -15.65 -7.98
N SER A 112 9.20 -14.72 -8.92
CA SER A 112 10.35 -13.90 -9.27
C SER A 112 9.95 -12.52 -9.79
N TRP A 113 10.79 -11.52 -9.52
CA TRP A 113 10.67 -10.17 -10.09
C TRP A 113 10.80 -10.12 -11.62
N ASN A 114 11.41 -11.14 -12.24
CA ASN A 114 11.69 -11.17 -13.67
C ASN A 114 11.17 -12.45 -14.35
N TYR A 115 10.15 -13.08 -13.78
CA TYR A 115 9.61 -14.38 -14.21
C TYR A 115 9.37 -14.48 -15.73
N TYR A 116 8.75 -13.45 -16.34
CA TYR A 116 8.43 -13.42 -17.77
C TYR A 116 9.45 -12.69 -18.65
N GLN A 117 10.63 -12.33 -18.13
CA GLN A 117 11.60 -11.51 -18.86
C GLN A 117 12.08 -12.17 -20.17
N LYS A 118 12.16 -13.51 -20.19
CA LYS A 118 12.55 -14.26 -21.40
C LYS A 118 11.36 -14.65 -22.27
N SER A 119 10.26 -15.10 -21.66
CA SER A 119 9.11 -15.65 -22.38
C SER A 119 8.11 -14.60 -22.88
N CYS A 120 8.01 -13.45 -22.22
CA CYS A 120 7.11 -12.35 -22.59
C CYS A 120 7.70 -10.99 -22.16
N PRO A 121 8.83 -10.54 -22.74
CA PRO A 121 9.53 -9.32 -22.31
C PRO A 121 8.69 -8.04 -22.41
N LYS A 122 7.62 -8.04 -23.23
CA LYS A 122 6.72 -6.90 -23.42
C LYS A 122 5.51 -6.90 -22.47
N LEU A 123 5.36 -7.89 -21.60
CA LEU A 123 4.17 -8.10 -20.75
C LEU A 123 3.64 -6.83 -20.10
N GLU A 124 4.44 -6.21 -19.22
CA GLU A 124 4.03 -5.03 -18.46
C GLU A 124 3.71 -3.84 -19.39
N SER A 125 4.44 -3.71 -20.50
CA SER A 125 4.20 -2.62 -21.46
C SER A 125 2.88 -2.79 -22.23
N ILE A 126 2.46 -4.02 -22.52
CA ILE A 126 1.18 -4.33 -23.17
C ILE A 126 0.04 -3.96 -22.23
N ILE A 127 0.14 -4.38 -20.96
CA ILE A 127 -0.88 -4.11 -19.93
C ILE A 127 -1.01 -2.61 -19.69
N LYS A 128 0.09 -1.93 -19.36
CA LYS A 128 0.09 -0.49 -19.06
C LYS A 128 -0.51 0.35 -20.19
N LYS A 129 -0.09 0.12 -21.45
CA LYS A 129 -0.61 0.87 -22.62
C LYS A 129 -2.11 0.69 -22.83
N GLN A 130 -2.64 -0.50 -22.53
CA GLN A 130 -4.07 -0.74 -22.65
C GLN A 130 -4.83 -0.09 -21.49
N LEU A 131 -4.31 -0.18 -20.25
CA LEU A 131 -4.91 0.48 -19.09
C LEU A 131 -4.95 2.00 -19.22
N GLU A 132 -3.92 2.63 -19.79
CA GLU A 132 -3.93 4.08 -20.11
C GLU A 132 -5.15 4.45 -20.98
N LYS A 133 -5.51 3.62 -21.96
CA LYS A 133 -6.69 3.84 -22.82
C LYS A 133 -7.99 3.57 -22.08
N VAL A 134 -8.02 2.53 -21.24
CA VAL A 134 -9.20 2.17 -20.44
C VAL A 134 -9.51 3.29 -19.44
N PHE A 135 -8.53 3.75 -18.68
CA PHE A 135 -8.74 4.78 -17.66
C PHE A 135 -8.98 6.18 -18.24
N LYS A 136 -8.46 6.47 -19.44
CA LYS A 136 -8.84 7.68 -20.18
C LYS A 136 -10.34 7.71 -20.50
N LYS A 137 -10.98 6.55 -20.69
CA LYS A 137 -12.43 6.44 -20.95
C LYS A 137 -13.23 6.37 -19.65
N ASP A 138 -12.78 5.56 -18.70
CA ASP A 138 -13.39 5.41 -17.39
C ASP A 138 -12.32 5.20 -16.31
N VAL A 139 -11.93 6.28 -15.64
CA VAL A 139 -10.92 6.26 -14.57
C VAL A 139 -11.37 5.45 -13.36
N SER A 140 -12.68 5.29 -13.16
CA SER A 140 -13.22 4.59 -12.01
C SER A 140 -12.92 3.08 -12.06
N LEU A 141 -12.55 2.54 -13.24
CA LEU A 141 -12.05 1.17 -13.38
C LEU A 141 -10.70 0.94 -12.69
N ALA A 142 -9.89 1.97 -12.43
CA ALA A 142 -8.64 1.81 -11.70
C ALA A 142 -8.91 1.24 -10.29
N ALA A 143 -9.81 1.87 -9.54
CA ALA A 143 -10.21 1.40 -8.22
C ALA A 143 -10.87 0.02 -8.26
N ALA A 144 -11.69 -0.25 -9.29
CA ALA A 144 -12.34 -1.55 -9.45
C ALA A 144 -11.33 -2.68 -9.66
N LEU A 145 -10.33 -2.46 -10.51
CA LEU A 145 -9.30 -3.44 -10.82
C LEU A 145 -8.34 -3.67 -9.64
N LEU A 146 -7.96 -2.60 -8.92
CA LEU A 146 -7.23 -2.73 -7.66
C LEU A 146 -8.01 -3.59 -6.65
N ARG A 147 -9.31 -3.35 -6.54
CA ARG A 147 -10.21 -4.10 -5.66
C ARG A 147 -10.34 -5.57 -6.08
N VAL A 148 -10.38 -5.90 -7.37
CA VAL A 148 -10.40 -7.31 -7.83
C VAL A 148 -9.20 -8.07 -7.30
N HIS A 149 -7.99 -7.49 -7.31
CA HIS A 149 -6.81 -8.17 -6.78
C HIS A 149 -6.87 -8.39 -5.26
N PHE A 150 -7.36 -7.40 -4.49
CA PHE A 150 -7.60 -7.60 -3.05
C PHE A 150 -8.61 -8.72 -2.79
N HIS A 151 -9.73 -8.72 -3.54
CA HIS A 151 -10.77 -9.73 -3.38
C HIS A 151 -10.28 -11.14 -3.71
N ASP A 152 -9.54 -11.30 -4.81
CA ASP A 152 -8.89 -12.55 -5.19
C ASP A 152 -8.02 -13.10 -4.05
N CYS A 153 -7.03 -12.30 -3.64
CA CYS A 153 -6.03 -12.72 -2.66
C CYS A 153 -6.61 -13.12 -1.31
N PHE A 154 -7.71 -12.51 -0.88
CA PHE A 154 -8.23 -12.75 0.46
C PHE A 154 -9.06 -14.03 0.59
N VAL A 155 -9.73 -14.51 -0.46
CA VAL A 155 -10.70 -15.61 -0.34
C VAL A 155 -10.07 -17.00 -0.37
N GLN A 156 -9.17 -17.27 -1.31
CA GLN A 156 -8.44 -18.55 -1.43
C GLN A 156 -6.94 -18.39 -1.73
N GLY A 157 -6.45 -17.15 -1.75
CA GLY A 157 -5.11 -16.81 -2.21
C GLY A 157 -5.14 -16.09 -3.55
N CYS A 158 -3.99 -15.56 -3.97
CA CYS A 158 -3.88 -14.82 -5.23
C CYS A 158 -3.77 -15.79 -6.42
N ASP A 159 -4.85 -16.54 -6.68
CA ASP A 159 -4.90 -17.62 -7.67
C ASP A 159 -5.88 -17.32 -8.82
N GLY A 160 -6.46 -16.13 -8.86
CA GLY A 160 -7.41 -15.73 -9.89
C GLY A 160 -8.74 -16.50 -9.81
N SER A 161 -9.07 -17.14 -8.69
CA SER A 161 -10.33 -17.85 -8.47
C SER A 161 -11.54 -16.91 -8.61
N VAL A 162 -11.41 -15.64 -8.19
CA VAL A 162 -12.47 -14.62 -8.32
C VAL A 162 -12.86 -14.36 -9.78
N LEU A 163 -11.98 -14.67 -10.73
CA LEU A 163 -12.22 -14.42 -12.15
C LEU A 163 -13.13 -15.46 -12.80
N LEU A 164 -13.25 -16.65 -12.21
CA LEU A 164 -14.07 -17.74 -12.74
C LEU A 164 -15.56 -17.39 -12.69
N ASP A 165 -16.27 -17.62 -13.80
CA ASP A 165 -17.72 -17.46 -13.85
C ASP A 165 -18.42 -18.71 -13.26
N GLY A 166 -19.41 -18.50 -12.39
CA GLY A 166 -20.30 -19.57 -11.93
C GLY A 166 -21.33 -19.99 -13.00
N SER A 167 -21.27 -21.27 -13.39
CA SER A 167 -22.10 -22.09 -14.33
C SER A 167 -22.25 -21.60 -15.80
N ALA A 168 -22.09 -22.44 -16.84
CA ALA A 168 -22.86 -23.66 -17.15
C ALA A 168 -22.20 -25.03 -16.83
N SER A 169 -21.00 -25.09 -16.25
CA SER A 169 -20.35 -26.34 -15.79
C SER A 169 -19.61 -26.18 -14.45
N GLY A 170 -20.00 -25.18 -13.67
CA GLY A 170 -19.48 -24.87 -12.34
C GLY A 170 -20.61 -24.64 -11.34
N PRO A 171 -20.32 -24.53 -10.02
CA PRO A 171 -21.34 -24.36 -9.00
C PRO A 171 -22.08 -23.02 -9.15
N ILE A 172 -23.39 -23.04 -8.90
CA ILE A 172 -24.25 -21.85 -8.85
C ILE A 172 -23.78 -20.90 -7.72
N ASP A 173 -23.24 -21.45 -6.64
CA ASP A 173 -22.72 -20.72 -5.48
C ASP A 173 -21.22 -20.36 -5.61
N SER A 174 -20.86 -19.73 -6.73
CA SER A 174 -19.51 -19.20 -6.95
C SER A 174 -19.22 -17.94 -6.12
N GLU A 175 -17.94 -17.64 -5.93
CA GLU A 175 -17.48 -16.43 -5.25
C GLU A 175 -18.10 -15.13 -5.78
N LYS A 176 -18.37 -15.02 -7.10
CA LYS A 176 -19.00 -13.83 -7.69
C LYS A 176 -20.42 -13.58 -7.20
N THR A 177 -21.13 -14.59 -6.70
CA THR A 177 -22.50 -14.44 -6.18
C THR A 177 -22.54 -14.01 -4.72
N ALA A 178 -21.39 -13.93 -4.04
CA ALA A 178 -21.31 -13.45 -2.68
C ALA A 178 -21.55 -11.92 -2.62
N PRO A 179 -22.27 -11.40 -1.61
CA PRO A 179 -22.58 -9.97 -1.49
C PRO A 179 -21.39 -9.01 -1.64
N PRO A 180 -20.19 -9.29 -1.10
CA PRO A 180 -19.02 -8.43 -1.33
C PRO A 180 -18.64 -8.30 -2.81
N ASN A 181 -18.88 -9.35 -3.61
CA ASN A 181 -18.41 -9.49 -4.98
C ASN A 181 -19.45 -9.10 -6.03
N LEU A 182 -20.72 -8.97 -5.65
CA LEU A 182 -21.79 -8.44 -6.51
C LEU A 182 -21.50 -7.00 -7.01
N SER A 183 -20.56 -6.30 -6.38
CA SER A 183 -20.13 -4.95 -6.74
C SER A 183 -18.75 -4.88 -7.41
N LEU A 184 -18.10 -6.02 -7.67
CA LEU A 184 -16.85 -6.05 -8.44
C LEU A 184 -17.13 -5.83 -9.93
N ARG A 185 -16.20 -5.18 -10.61
CA ARG A 185 -16.24 -4.91 -12.05
C ARG A 185 -14.83 -4.85 -12.64
N GLY A 186 -14.72 -4.85 -13.97
CA GLY A 186 -13.43 -4.86 -14.67
C GLY A 186 -12.93 -6.26 -15.06
N TYR A 187 -13.74 -7.31 -14.86
CA TYR A 187 -13.42 -8.67 -15.35
C TYR A 187 -13.20 -8.70 -16.87
N ASP A 188 -13.98 -7.92 -17.61
CA ASP A 188 -13.89 -7.73 -19.06
C ASP A 188 -12.55 -7.09 -19.47
N VAL A 189 -12.04 -6.14 -18.66
CA VAL A 189 -10.72 -5.53 -18.88
C VAL A 189 -9.60 -6.56 -18.69
N ILE A 190 -9.69 -7.39 -17.65
CA ILE A 190 -8.72 -8.47 -17.40
C ILE A 190 -8.75 -9.50 -18.55
N GLU A 191 -9.94 -9.85 -19.04
CA GLU A 191 -10.10 -10.76 -20.19
C GLU A 191 -9.56 -10.17 -21.50
N ASP A 192 -9.79 -8.88 -21.79
CA ASP A 192 -9.21 -8.17 -22.95
C ASP A 192 -7.67 -8.16 -22.87
N LEU A 193 -7.12 -7.87 -21.69
CA LEU A 193 -5.69 -7.91 -21.44
C LEU A 193 -5.12 -9.32 -21.62
N ARG A 194 -5.81 -10.34 -21.13
CA ARG A 194 -5.43 -11.75 -21.33
C ARG A 194 -5.34 -12.09 -22.81
N SER A 195 -6.32 -11.68 -23.60
CA SER A 195 -6.35 -11.87 -25.05
C SER A 195 -5.17 -11.18 -25.74
N ARG A 196 -4.88 -9.93 -25.39
CA ARG A 196 -3.73 -9.18 -25.92
C ARG A 196 -2.40 -9.83 -25.57
N VAL A 197 -2.24 -10.28 -24.33
CA VAL A 197 -1.03 -10.95 -23.86
C VAL A 197 -0.84 -12.29 -24.59
N ASN A 198 -1.89 -13.10 -24.74
CA ASN A 198 -1.84 -14.33 -25.55
C ASN A 198 -1.36 -14.06 -26.97
N LYS A 199 -1.89 -13.00 -27.59
CA LYS A 199 -1.55 -12.64 -28.97
C LYS A 199 -0.07 -12.25 -29.12
N GLU A 200 0.46 -11.48 -28.18
CA GLU A 200 1.82 -10.94 -28.27
C GLU A 200 2.91 -11.88 -27.73
N CYS A 201 2.58 -12.73 -26.77
CA CYS A 201 3.55 -13.56 -26.05
C CYS A 201 3.41 -15.06 -26.27
N GLY A 202 2.45 -15.47 -27.10
CA GLY A 202 2.08 -16.86 -27.25
C GLY A 202 0.97 -17.28 -26.28
N SER A 203 0.18 -18.26 -26.71
CA SER A 203 -0.92 -18.78 -25.91
C SER A 203 -0.40 -19.44 -24.64
N ASN A 204 -1.11 -19.19 -23.53
CA ASN A 204 -0.86 -19.86 -22.23
C ASN A 204 0.52 -19.58 -21.60
N THR A 205 1.14 -18.44 -21.91
CA THR A 205 2.41 -18.05 -21.29
C THR A 205 2.25 -17.36 -19.93
N VAL A 206 1.26 -16.47 -19.78
CA VAL A 206 1.06 -15.64 -18.57
C VAL A 206 -0.28 -15.98 -17.92
N SER A 207 -0.29 -16.20 -16.60
CA SER A 207 -1.51 -16.51 -15.83
C SER A 207 -2.43 -15.32 -15.69
N CYS A 208 -3.72 -15.58 -15.47
CA CYS A 208 -4.68 -14.52 -15.13
C CYS A 208 -4.38 -13.92 -13.75
N SER A 209 -3.88 -14.73 -12.81
CA SER A 209 -3.41 -14.26 -11.50
C SER A 209 -2.32 -13.19 -11.62
N ASP A 210 -1.32 -13.42 -12.47
CA ASP A 210 -0.25 -12.44 -12.68
C ASP A 210 -0.70 -11.21 -13.46
N ILE A 211 -1.60 -11.36 -14.45
CA ILE A 211 -2.23 -10.21 -15.12
C ILE A 211 -2.97 -9.35 -14.10
N THR A 212 -3.74 -9.96 -13.19
CA THR A 212 -4.51 -9.25 -12.15
C THR A 212 -3.60 -8.49 -11.19
N ALA A 213 -2.48 -9.09 -10.78
CA ALA A 213 -1.50 -8.43 -9.92
C ALA A 213 -0.81 -7.24 -10.60
N ILE A 214 -0.42 -7.38 -11.88
CA ILE A 214 0.18 -6.28 -12.66
C ILE A 214 -0.85 -5.15 -12.86
N VAL A 215 -2.09 -5.52 -13.19
CA VAL A 215 -3.19 -4.59 -13.38
C VAL A 215 -3.47 -3.77 -12.12
N ALA A 216 -3.44 -4.39 -10.93
CA ALA A 216 -3.59 -3.67 -9.68
C ALA A 216 -2.46 -2.66 -9.44
N ARG A 217 -1.21 -3.02 -9.72
CA ARG A 217 -0.06 -2.09 -9.65
C ARG A 217 -0.23 -0.93 -10.63
N ASP A 218 -0.58 -1.22 -11.88
CA ASP A 218 -0.76 -0.20 -12.90
C ASP A 218 -1.97 0.70 -12.62
N ALA A 219 -3.03 0.20 -11.98
CA ALA A 219 -4.14 1.00 -11.50
C ALA A 219 -3.69 2.07 -10.48
N VAL A 220 -2.83 1.68 -9.53
CA VAL A 220 -2.23 2.60 -8.54
C VAL A 220 -1.33 3.62 -9.23
N VAL A 221 -0.42 3.17 -10.11
CA VAL A 221 0.54 4.07 -10.79
C VAL A 221 -0.16 5.07 -11.71
N LEU A 222 -1.13 4.62 -12.51
CA LEU A 222 -1.83 5.48 -13.47
C LEU A 222 -2.80 6.47 -12.82
N THR A 223 -3.09 6.29 -11.53
CA THR A 223 -3.85 7.25 -10.70
C THR A 223 -2.95 8.13 -9.82
N GLY A 224 -1.62 8.05 -9.97
CA GLY A 224 -0.67 8.94 -9.29
C GLY A 224 0.04 8.33 -8.06
N GLY A 225 -0.22 7.06 -7.77
CA GLY A 225 0.40 6.33 -6.66
C GLY A 225 1.83 5.83 -6.96
N PRO A 226 2.44 5.09 -6.01
CA PRO A 226 3.82 4.65 -6.12
C PRO A 226 3.99 3.57 -7.19
N GLN A 227 5.12 3.61 -7.90
CA GLN A 227 5.57 2.52 -8.74
C GLN A 227 6.34 1.49 -7.92
N TYR A 228 6.00 0.22 -8.11
CA TYR A 228 6.69 -0.89 -7.47
C TYR A 228 6.80 -2.09 -8.40
N LYS A 229 7.78 -2.96 -8.13
CA LYS A 229 7.92 -4.25 -8.83
C LYS A 229 6.87 -5.22 -8.30
N VAL A 230 6.36 -6.07 -9.17
CA VAL A 230 5.40 -7.12 -8.81
C VAL A 230 6.13 -8.46 -8.93
N PRO A 231 6.19 -9.30 -7.88
CA PRO A 231 6.65 -10.68 -8.03
C PRO A 231 5.66 -11.42 -8.93
N LEU A 232 6.14 -12.18 -9.91
CA LEU A 232 5.33 -12.92 -10.88
C LEU A 232 5.70 -14.41 -10.87
N GLY A 233 4.88 -15.24 -11.49
CA GLY A 233 4.99 -16.70 -11.48
C GLY A 233 3.80 -17.40 -10.83
N ARG A 234 2.72 -16.66 -10.53
CA ARG A 234 1.48 -17.25 -10.00
C ARG A 234 0.84 -18.10 -11.09
N ARG A 235 0.11 -19.12 -10.65
CA ARG A 235 -0.74 -19.95 -11.50
C ARG A 235 -2.20 -19.75 -11.13
N ASP A 236 -3.05 -20.16 -12.07
CA ASP A 236 -4.49 -20.01 -11.97
C ASP A 236 -5.11 -21.21 -11.22
N GLY A 237 -5.96 -20.90 -10.24
CA GLY A 237 -6.74 -21.87 -9.48
C GLY A 237 -7.74 -22.63 -10.35
N VAL A 238 -7.91 -23.92 -10.04
CA VAL A 238 -8.86 -24.83 -10.73
C VAL A 238 -10.07 -25.17 -9.86
N THR A 239 -10.13 -24.59 -8.67
CA THR A 239 -11.21 -24.75 -7.69
C THR A 239 -12.01 -23.45 -7.64
N PHE A 240 -13.33 -23.56 -7.55
CA PHE A 240 -14.19 -22.40 -7.33
C PHE A 240 -14.20 -22.05 -5.84
N ALA A 241 -14.02 -20.76 -5.52
CA ALA A 241 -14.34 -20.25 -4.20
C ALA A 241 -15.86 -20.28 -3.97
N THR A 242 -16.25 -20.65 -2.75
CA THR A 242 -17.66 -20.72 -2.35
C THR A 242 -18.10 -19.40 -1.75
N ARG A 243 -19.40 -19.08 -1.86
CA ARG A 243 -20.00 -17.93 -1.18
C ARG A 243 -19.65 -17.84 0.31
N SER A 244 -19.65 -18.97 1.02
CA SER A 244 -19.32 -19.02 2.44
C SER A 244 -17.85 -18.69 2.70
N ALA A 245 -16.92 -19.21 1.87
CA ALA A 245 -15.50 -18.87 1.97
C ALA A 245 -15.28 -17.37 1.72
N THR A 246 -15.99 -16.79 0.74
CA THR A 246 -15.92 -15.35 0.45
C THR A 246 -16.36 -14.50 1.65
N LEU A 247 -17.48 -14.84 2.29
CA LEU A 247 -17.99 -14.12 3.46
C LEU A 247 -17.10 -14.27 4.70
N ALA A 248 -16.44 -15.42 4.86
CA ALA A 248 -15.54 -15.66 5.98
C ALA A 248 -14.22 -14.89 5.86
N ASN A 249 -13.77 -14.64 4.63
CA ASN A 249 -12.45 -14.09 4.37
C ASN A 249 -12.43 -12.61 4.00
N LEU A 250 -13.53 -12.04 3.50
CA LEU A 250 -13.59 -10.61 3.15
C LEU A 250 -14.12 -9.78 4.32
N PRO A 251 -13.37 -8.76 4.78
CA PRO A 251 -13.85 -7.86 5.82
C PRO A 251 -15.10 -7.09 5.39
N SER A 252 -16.07 -6.98 6.29
CA SER A 252 -17.28 -6.19 6.09
C SER A 252 -17.02 -4.69 6.34
N PRO A 253 -17.63 -3.77 5.58
CA PRO A 253 -17.47 -2.33 5.80
C PRO A 253 -18.02 -1.82 7.15
N PHE A 254 -18.74 -2.67 7.86
CA PHE A 254 -19.43 -2.35 9.11
C PHE A 254 -18.65 -2.76 10.37
N VAL A 255 -17.52 -3.45 10.23
CA VAL A 255 -16.79 -3.97 11.40
C VAL A 255 -15.88 -2.91 12.02
N PRO A 256 -15.66 -2.94 13.34
CA PRO A 256 -14.67 -2.09 13.99
C PRO A 256 -13.25 -2.58 13.72
N THR A 257 -12.27 -1.70 13.97
CA THR A 257 -10.83 -1.94 13.80
C THR A 257 -10.35 -3.17 14.55
N GLY A 258 -10.88 -3.44 15.75
CA GLY A 258 -10.54 -4.65 16.50
C GLY A 258 -10.81 -5.93 15.72
N THR A 259 -11.96 -6.02 15.04
CA THR A 259 -12.31 -7.17 14.20
C THR A 259 -11.43 -7.22 12.95
N LEU A 260 -11.14 -6.08 12.32
CA LEU A 260 -10.23 -6.02 11.18
C LEU A 260 -8.85 -6.57 11.54
N LEU A 261 -8.26 -6.07 12.62
CA LEU A 261 -6.94 -6.49 13.10
C LEU A 261 -6.92 -7.98 13.44
N THR A 262 -7.94 -8.51 14.11
CA THR A 262 -8.03 -9.95 14.41
C THR A 262 -8.10 -10.79 13.15
N ASN A 263 -8.96 -10.43 12.19
CA ASN A 263 -9.13 -11.21 10.96
C ASN A 263 -7.87 -11.18 10.09
N LEU A 264 -7.24 -10.02 9.97
CA LEU A 264 -6.06 -9.83 9.11
C LEU A 264 -4.78 -10.39 9.76
N ALA A 265 -4.68 -10.43 11.08
CA ALA A 265 -3.59 -11.11 11.78
C ALA A 265 -3.53 -12.60 11.47
N LEU A 266 -4.67 -13.27 11.23
CA LEU A 266 -4.73 -14.68 10.80
C LEU A 266 -4.08 -14.90 9.41
N LYS A 267 -3.96 -13.83 8.62
CA LYS A 267 -3.30 -13.80 7.31
C LYS A 267 -1.92 -13.12 7.39
N ASN A 268 -1.35 -13.06 8.59
CA ASN A 268 -0.04 -12.48 8.91
C ASN A 268 0.10 -10.97 8.65
N PHE A 269 -0.99 -10.21 8.63
CA PHE A 269 -0.93 -8.75 8.52
C PHE A 269 -0.96 -8.08 9.90
N ASP A 270 -0.08 -7.12 10.11
CA ASP A 270 -0.06 -6.32 11.33
C ASP A 270 -0.94 -5.05 11.20
N ALA A 271 -0.96 -4.22 12.26
CA ALA A 271 -1.77 -3.00 12.26
C ALA A 271 -1.33 -1.97 11.21
N THR A 272 -0.03 -1.92 10.88
CA THR A 272 0.50 -1.02 9.85
C THR A 272 0.06 -1.48 8.47
N ASP A 273 0.11 -2.80 8.23
CA ASP A 273 -0.38 -3.41 7.00
C ASP A 273 -1.88 -3.10 6.78
N VAL A 274 -2.71 -3.29 7.82
CA VAL A 274 -4.16 -3.02 7.74
C VAL A 274 -4.42 -1.55 7.39
N VAL A 275 -3.74 -0.62 8.06
CA VAL A 275 -3.92 0.82 7.81
C VAL A 275 -3.41 1.19 6.41
N ALA A 276 -2.29 0.62 5.96
CA ALA A 276 -1.75 0.87 4.63
C ALA A 276 -2.68 0.34 3.53
N LEU A 277 -3.14 -0.91 3.61
CA LEU A 277 -4.09 -1.48 2.65
C LEU A 277 -5.39 -0.68 2.59
N SER A 278 -5.90 -0.23 3.72
CA SER A 278 -7.11 0.61 3.78
C SER A 278 -6.94 1.93 3.02
N GLY A 279 -5.69 2.40 2.87
CA GLY A 279 -5.35 3.55 2.02
C GLY A 279 -5.74 3.39 0.54
N ALA A 280 -5.97 2.17 0.05
CA ALA A 280 -6.51 1.94 -1.29
C ALA A 280 -7.89 2.62 -1.51
N HIS A 281 -8.63 2.91 -0.43
CA HIS A 281 -9.88 3.66 -0.47
C HIS A 281 -9.70 5.16 -0.82
N THR A 282 -8.48 5.64 -1.07
CA THR A 282 -8.25 6.97 -1.64
C THR A 282 -8.81 7.13 -3.06
N ILE A 283 -9.10 6.03 -3.76
CA ILE A 283 -9.80 6.03 -5.06
C ILE A 283 -11.05 5.15 -5.03
N GLY A 284 -11.99 5.45 -5.93
CA GLY A 284 -13.16 4.62 -6.19
C GLY A 284 -14.43 5.11 -5.49
N VAL A 285 -15.42 4.22 -5.44
CA VAL A 285 -16.78 4.54 -4.99
C VAL A 285 -17.34 3.46 -4.08
N ALA A 286 -18.29 3.84 -3.23
CA ALA A 286 -19.13 2.91 -2.48
C ALA A 286 -20.61 3.15 -2.75
N HIS A 287 -21.39 2.08 -2.69
CA HIS A 287 -22.85 2.17 -2.69
C HIS A 287 -23.36 2.70 -1.35
N CYS A 288 -24.47 3.44 -1.38
CA CYS A 288 -25.16 3.92 -0.17
C CYS A 288 -25.36 2.80 0.87
N THR A 289 -25.73 1.60 0.43
CA THR A 289 -25.96 0.44 1.30
C THR A 289 -24.75 0.04 2.15
N SER A 290 -23.53 0.42 1.75
CA SER A 290 -22.30 0.18 2.50
C SER A 290 -22.08 1.15 3.68
N PHE A 291 -22.82 2.27 3.76
CA PHE A 291 -22.61 3.29 4.80
C PHE A 291 -23.89 3.95 5.34
N THR A 292 -25.07 3.70 4.78
CA THR A 292 -26.34 4.31 5.26
C THR A 292 -26.66 3.99 6.71
N ARG A 293 -26.10 2.90 7.28
CA ARG A 293 -26.17 2.58 8.73
C ARG A 293 -25.54 3.66 9.62
N ARG A 294 -24.66 4.50 9.07
CA ARG A 294 -24.07 5.67 9.75
C ARG A 294 -24.92 6.93 9.62
N LEU A 295 -25.96 6.90 8.80
CA LEU A 295 -26.86 8.03 8.54
C LEU A 295 -28.24 7.82 9.18
N TYR A 296 -28.76 6.60 9.20
CA TYR A 296 -30.14 6.31 9.60
C TYR A 296 -30.25 5.17 10.62
N PRO A 297 -31.27 5.22 11.51
CA PRO A 297 -32.16 6.35 11.76
C PRO A 297 -31.43 7.51 12.45
N THR A 298 -30.36 7.20 13.18
CA THR A 298 -29.53 8.16 13.90
C THR A 298 -28.18 8.26 13.22
N GLN A 299 -27.66 9.49 13.11
CA GLN A 299 -26.30 9.70 12.60
C GLN A 299 -25.26 9.12 13.56
N ASP A 300 -24.27 8.44 13.02
CA ASP A 300 -23.05 8.04 13.73
C ASP A 300 -22.30 9.28 14.25
N THR A 301 -22.06 9.31 15.55
CA THR A 301 -21.38 10.42 16.25
C THR A 301 -19.92 10.59 15.87
N THR A 302 -19.31 9.57 15.24
CA THR A 302 -17.94 9.62 14.73
C THR A 302 -17.85 10.26 13.34
N MET A 303 -18.97 10.54 12.68
CA MET A 303 -19.03 11.20 11.37
C MET A 303 -19.25 12.71 11.52
N ASP A 304 -18.54 13.51 10.73
CA ASP A 304 -18.76 14.95 10.64
C ASP A 304 -20.21 15.29 10.25
N LYS A 305 -20.80 16.29 10.90
CA LYS A 305 -22.22 16.65 10.72
C LYS A 305 -22.50 17.22 9.34
N THR A 306 -21.59 18.06 8.81
CA THR A 306 -21.74 18.64 7.48
C THR A 306 -21.60 17.56 6.43
N TYR A 307 -20.61 16.68 6.59
CA TYR A 307 -20.43 15.54 5.70
C TYR A 307 -21.63 14.59 5.69
N ALA A 308 -22.16 14.23 6.87
CA ALA A 308 -23.37 13.43 6.98
C ALA A 308 -24.58 14.10 6.28
N SER A 309 -24.76 15.42 6.43
CA SER A 309 -25.80 16.18 5.73
C SER A 309 -25.62 16.11 4.20
N ASN A 310 -24.39 16.20 3.71
CA ASN A 310 -24.08 16.04 2.29
C ASN A 310 -24.41 14.63 1.80
N LEU A 311 -24.03 13.60 2.56
CA LEU A 311 -24.32 12.21 2.23
C LEU A 311 -25.82 11.90 2.23
N ARG A 312 -26.63 12.53 3.10
CA ARG A 312 -28.10 12.39 3.06
C ARG A 312 -28.72 12.94 1.77
N ARG A 313 -28.07 13.89 1.09
CA ARG A 313 -28.52 14.37 -0.23
C ARG A 313 -28.27 13.35 -1.33
N VAL A 314 -27.20 12.57 -1.22
CA VAL A 314 -26.88 11.46 -2.14
C VAL A 314 -27.72 10.22 -1.81
N CYS A 315 -27.89 9.93 -0.52
CA CYS A 315 -28.59 8.78 0.03
C CYS A 315 -29.76 9.26 0.91
N PRO A 316 -30.90 9.71 0.34
CA PRO A 316 -32.03 10.26 1.09
C PRO A 316 -32.74 9.25 1.98
N ASN A 317 -32.51 7.96 1.79
CA ASN A 317 -33.05 6.90 2.65
C ASN A 317 -32.08 5.70 2.73
N ALA A 318 -32.36 4.77 3.64
CA ALA A 318 -31.48 3.64 3.94
C ALA A 318 -31.22 2.70 2.74
N ASN A 319 -32.18 2.62 1.81
CA ASN A 319 -32.19 1.68 0.68
C ASN A 319 -31.89 2.37 -0.66
N THR A 320 -31.35 3.59 -0.64
CA THR A 320 -31.05 4.32 -1.89
C THR A 320 -30.05 3.53 -2.73
N ASN A 321 -30.35 3.31 -4.01
CA ASN A 321 -29.42 2.70 -4.95
C ASN A 321 -28.61 3.78 -5.69
N ALA A 322 -27.64 4.36 -4.99
CA ALA A 322 -26.70 5.33 -5.54
C ALA A 322 -25.29 5.04 -5.03
N THR A 323 -24.29 5.66 -5.66
CA THR A 323 -22.88 5.58 -5.26
C THR A 323 -22.32 6.98 -4.99
N THR A 324 -21.26 7.04 -4.20
CA THR A 324 -20.46 8.25 -3.98
C THR A 324 -18.99 7.87 -3.84
N ASN A 325 -18.10 8.84 -4.02
CA ASN A 325 -16.65 8.65 -3.94
C ASN A 325 -16.21 8.24 -2.54
N MET A 326 -15.25 7.32 -2.46
CA MET A 326 -14.64 6.85 -1.21
C MET A 326 -13.81 7.96 -0.53
N ASP A 327 -13.08 8.71 -1.33
CA ASP A 327 -12.29 9.88 -0.93
C ASP A 327 -13.03 11.16 -1.34
N LEU A 328 -13.25 12.05 -0.37
CA LEU A 328 -13.96 13.32 -0.60
C LEU A 328 -13.07 14.36 -1.30
N ARG A 329 -11.76 14.33 -1.05
CA ARG A 329 -10.80 15.39 -1.41
C ARG A 329 -10.22 15.16 -2.79
N SER A 330 -9.93 13.91 -3.16
CA SER A 330 -9.28 13.56 -4.43
C SER A 330 -9.78 12.23 -5.02
N PRO A 331 -11.08 12.12 -5.40
CA PRO A 331 -11.75 10.86 -5.74
C PRO A 331 -11.06 9.88 -6.71
N ASN A 332 -10.21 10.39 -7.60
CA ASN A 332 -9.57 9.65 -8.69
C ASN A 332 -8.04 9.73 -8.65
N VAL A 333 -7.46 10.29 -7.58
CA VAL A 333 -6.00 10.39 -7.42
C VAL A 333 -5.59 9.49 -6.28
N PHE A 334 -4.63 8.61 -6.52
CA PHE A 334 -4.07 7.77 -5.48
C PHE A 334 -3.07 8.57 -4.65
N ASP A 335 -3.51 9.08 -3.52
CA ASP A 335 -2.72 9.92 -2.63
C ASP A 335 -3.03 9.63 -1.15
N ASN A 336 -2.55 10.47 -0.23
CA ASN A 336 -2.79 10.27 1.20
C ASN A 336 -4.05 10.97 1.74
N LYS A 337 -4.92 11.52 0.88
CA LYS A 337 -6.07 12.32 1.32
C LYS A 337 -7.12 11.48 2.02
N TYR A 338 -7.22 10.19 1.72
CA TYR A 338 -7.94 9.20 2.53
C TYR A 338 -7.62 9.36 4.04
N PHE A 339 -6.34 9.39 4.43
CA PHE A 339 -5.99 9.52 5.85
C PHE A 339 -6.32 10.92 6.42
N VAL A 340 -6.30 11.95 5.58
CA VAL A 340 -6.78 13.29 5.95
C VAL A 340 -8.30 13.27 6.18
N ASP A 341 -9.07 12.54 5.37
CA ASP A 341 -10.51 12.33 5.56
C ASP A 341 -10.80 11.67 6.91
N LEU A 342 -10.05 10.62 7.27
CA LEU A 342 -10.15 9.94 8.57
C LEU A 342 -9.98 10.92 9.74
N MET A 343 -8.94 11.76 9.68
CA MET A 343 -8.66 12.76 10.72
C MET A 343 -9.76 13.82 10.84
N ASN A 344 -10.45 14.10 9.74
CA ASN A 344 -11.55 15.07 9.67
C ASN A 344 -12.94 14.46 9.85
N ARG A 345 -13.03 13.16 10.18
CA ARG A 345 -14.30 12.44 10.36
C ARG A 345 -15.16 12.35 9.09
N GLN A 346 -14.50 12.29 7.93
CA GLN A 346 -15.09 12.47 6.60
C GLN A 346 -15.00 11.22 5.72
N THR A 347 -14.98 10.03 6.32
CA THR A 347 -14.99 8.76 5.58
C THR A 347 -16.39 8.14 5.52
N LEU A 348 -16.61 7.28 4.52
CA LEU A 348 -17.88 6.58 4.36
C LEU A 348 -18.05 5.44 5.35
N LEU A 349 -17.10 4.50 5.39
CA LEU A 349 -17.30 3.21 6.05
C LEU A 349 -17.00 3.28 7.56
N ILE A 350 -17.61 2.39 8.33
CA ILE A 350 -17.28 2.22 9.76
C ILE A 350 -15.84 1.69 9.86
N SER A 351 -15.51 0.71 9.03
CA SER A 351 -14.17 0.12 8.94
C SER A 351 -13.07 1.14 8.66
N ASP A 352 -13.38 2.26 7.99
CA ASP A 352 -12.42 3.34 7.74
C ASP A 352 -12.32 4.29 8.94
N GLN A 353 -13.46 4.84 9.38
CA GLN A 353 -13.44 5.88 10.43
C GLN A 353 -12.89 5.34 11.74
N ASP A 354 -13.11 4.06 12.01
CA ASP A 354 -12.68 3.43 13.24
C ASP A 354 -11.16 3.28 13.31
N LEU A 355 -10.43 3.22 12.17
CA LEU A 355 -8.96 3.20 12.16
C LEU A 355 -8.34 4.42 12.85
N TYR A 356 -9.02 5.57 12.78
CA TYR A 356 -8.59 6.79 13.49
C TYR A 356 -9.15 6.89 14.92
N THR A 357 -10.20 6.12 15.24
CA THR A 357 -10.81 6.12 16.57
C THR A 357 -10.09 5.13 17.50
N ASP A 358 -9.64 3.99 16.96
CA ASP A 358 -8.87 2.97 17.67
C ASP A 358 -7.46 3.47 18.00
N LYS A 359 -7.06 3.29 19.26
CA LYS A 359 -5.76 3.77 19.79
C LYS A 359 -4.56 3.08 19.14
N ARG A 360 -4.72 1.83 18.68
CA ARG A 360 -3.63 1.02 18.09
C ARG A 360 -3.24 1.51 16.70
N THR A 361 -4.18 2.08 15.95
CA THR A 361 -4.00 2.48 14.54
C THR A 361 -3.98 4.00 14.36
N ARG A 362 -4.50 4.78 15.31
CA ARG A 362 -4.57 6.25 15.21
C ARG A 362 -3.23 6.92 14.87
N SER A 363 -2.13 6.51 15.50
CA SER A 363 -0.81 7.10 15.24
C SER A 363 -0.32 6.81 13.82
N ILE A 364 -0.62 5.62 13.29
CA ILE A 364 -0.27 5.20 11.92
C ILE A 364 -1.09 6.01 10.90
N VAL A 365 -2.40 6.15 11.13
CA VAL A 365 -3.26 7.03 10.31
C VAL A 365 -2.72 8.45 10.28
N THR A 366 -2.33 8.98 11.43
CA THR A 366 -1.79 10.34 11.55
C THR A 366 -0.47 10.48 10.79
N SER A 367 0.44 9.50 10.88
CA SER A 367 1.72 9.54 10.18
C SER A 367 1.55 9.49 8.66
N PHE A 368 0.62 8.68 8.15
CA PHE A 368 0.31 8.61 6.72
C PHE A 368 -0.37 9.89 6.20
N ALA A 369 -1.24 10.52 7.00
CA ALA A 369 -1.88 11.78 6.65
C ALA A 369 -0.88 12.96 6.53
N VAL A 370 0.17 12.98 7.36
CA VAL A 370 1.20 14.04 7.30
C VAL A 370 2.34 13.72 6.32
N ASN A 371 2.56 12.45 5.99
CA ASN A 371 3.65 12.01 5.14
C ASN A 371 3.18 11.00 4.09
N GLN A 372 2.89 11.50 2.88
CA GLN A 372 2.49 10.67 1.75
C GLN A 372 3.58 9.69 1.30
N THR A 373 4.85 10.07 1.40
CA THR A 373 5.96 9.17 1.06
C THR A 373 5.96 7.95 1.97
N LEU A 374 5.77 8.13 3.27
CA LEU A 374 5.67 7.03 4.23
C LEU A 374 4.45 6.13 3.93
N PHE A 375 3.30 6.74 3.60
CA PHE A 375 2.13 5.96 3.15
C PHE A 375 2.48 5.11 1.93
N PHE A 376 3.07 5.72 0.91
CA PHE A 376 3.42 5.02 -0.33
C PHE A 376 4.43 3.89 -0.10
N GLU A 377 5.46 4.09 0.72
CA GLU A 377 6.40 3.04 1.10
C GLU A 377 5.68 1.85 1.75
N LYS A 378 4.82 2.12 2.74
CA LYS A 378 4.07 1.05 3.44
C LYS A 378 3.00 0.41 2.57
N PHE A 379 2.41 1.17 1.65
CA PHE A 379 1.47 0.64 0.66
C PHE A 379 2.16 -0.34 -0.30
N VAL A 380 3.38 -0.02 -0.75
CA VAL A 380 4.18 -0.93 -1.57
C VAL A 380 4.51 -2.21 -0.81
N ASP A 381 5.02 -2.09 0.42
CA ASP A 381 5.35 -3.25 1.28
C ASP A 381 4.16 -4.20 1.39
N VAL A 382 2.98 -3.66 1.74
CA VAL A 382 1.80 -4.48 1.99
C VAL A 382 1.15 -5.01 0.71
N MET A 383 1.22 -4.29 -0.42
CA MET A 383 0.73 -4.81 -1.70
C MET A 383 1.60 -5.97 -2.21
N VAL A 384 2.92 -5.88 -2.05
CA VAL A 384 3.84 -6.98 -2.37
C VAL A 384 3.60 -8.17 -1.44
N LYS A 385 3.35 -7.93 -0.16
CA LYS A 385 3.01 -8.99 0.81
C LYS A 385 1.68 -9.66 0.47
N MET A 386 0.61 -8.87 0.29
CA MET A 386 -0.72 -9.34 -0.06
C MET A 386 -0.71 -10.13 -1.37
N GLY A 387 -0.03 -9.63 -2.39
CA GLY A 387 0.04 -10.31 -3.68
C GLY A 387 0.69 -11.70 -3.63
N GLN A 388 1.32 -12.10 -2.53
CA GLN A 388 1.98 -13.40 -2.39
C GLN A 388 1.21 -14.40 -1.52
N MET A 389 0.00 -14.05 -1.07
CA MET A 389 -0.82 -14.93 -0.24
C MET A 389 -1.25 -16.18 -1.00
N GLU A 390 -0.96 -17.35 -0.39
CA GLU A 390 -1.50 -18.66 -0.81
C GLU A 390 -1.39 -18.93 -2.33
N VAL A 391 -0.31 -18.44 -2.95
CA VAL A 391 -0.12 -18.53 -4.41
C VAL A 391 0.12 -19.98 -4.87
N LEU A 392 -0.38 -20.29 -6.06
CA LEU A 392 -0.04 -21.51 -6.77
C LEU A 392 1.21 -21.28 -7.64
N THR A 393 2.20 -22.17 -7.56
CA THR A 393 3.45 -22.04 -8.35
C THR A 393 3.88 -23.37 -8.96
N GLY A 394 4.86 -23.34 -9.87
CA GLY A 394 5.41 -24.54 -10.50
C GLY A 394 4.37 -25.30 -11.33
N THR A 395 3.92 -26.46 -10.85
CA THR A 395 2.90 -27.30 -11.49
C THR A 395 1.53 -27.21 -10.81
N GLN A 396 1.38 -26.42 -9.74
CA GLN A 396 0.10 -26.25 -9.04
C GLN A 396 -0.83 -25.36 -9.86
N GLY A 397 -2.07 -25.79 -10.11
CA GLY A 397 -3.01 -25.04 -10.95
C GLY A 397 -2.61 -25.01 -12.43
N GLU A 398 -3.10 -24.02 -13.18
CA GLU A 398 -2.95 -23.93 -14.63
C GLU A 398 -2.54 -22.54 -15.14
N ILE A 399 -2.35 -22.40 -16.46
CA ILE A 399 -2.37 -21.09 -17.12
C ILE A 399 -3.61 -21.07 -18.00
N ARG A 400 -4.65 -20.35 -17.59
CA ARG A 400 -5.95 -20.35 -18.27
C ARG A 400 -5.86 -19.73 -19.66
N LYS A 401 -6.50 -20.34 -20.66
CA LYS A 401 -6.68 -19.73 -22.01
C LYS A 401 -7.56 -18.48 -21.94
N ARG A 402 -8.60 -18.54 -21.11
CA ARG A 402 -9.60 -17.50 -20.83
C ARG A 402 -9.76 -17.40 -19.33
N CYS A 403 -9.73 -16.21 -18.74
CA CYS A 403 -9.71 -16.07 -17.29
C CYS A 403 -11.02 -16.51 -16.64
N SER A 404 -12.14 -16.40 -17.35
CA SER A 404 -13.44 -16.76 -16.80
C SER A 404 -13.74 -18.25 -16.70
N VAL A 405 -12.91 -19.12 -17.28
CA VAL A 405 -13.14 -20.57 -17.30
C VAL A 405 -11.85 -21.35 -17.07
N ARG A 406 -11.98 -22.55 -16.50
CA ARG A 406 -10.88 -23.51 -16.43
C ARG A 406 -10.56 -24.04 -17.83
N ASN A 407 -9.32 -24.45 -18.09
CA ASN A 407 -9.03 -25.17 -19.32
C ASN A 407 -9.77 -26.53 -19.30
N SER A 408 -10.36 -26.91 -20.43
CA SER A 408 -10.99 -28.21 -20.59
C SER A 408 -9.93 -29.32 -20.59
N ASN A 409 -10.14 -30.39 -19.85
CA ASN A 409 -9.41 -31.64 -20.08
C ASN A 409 -9.87 -32.20 -21.43
N GLU A 410 -9.06 -32.06 -22.48
CA GLU A 410 -9.29 -32.75 -23.77
C GLU A 410 -9.32 -34.29 -23.64
N LEU A 411 -8.91 -34.84 -22.48
CA LEU A 411 -8.82 -36.28 -22.21
C LEU A 411 -10.15 -37.01 -21.98
N LEU A 412 -11.30 -36.33 -21.93
CA LEU A 412 -12.61 -36.97 -21.72
C LEU A 412 -13.48 -37.09 -22.98
N ILE A 413 -13.03 -36.55 -24.13
CA ILE A 413 -13.84 -36.58 -25.36
C ILE A 413 -13.47 -37.77 -26.26
N SER A 414 -12.26 -38.34 -26.15
CA SER A 414 -11.87 -39.48 -26.99
C SER A 414 -12.46 -40.83 -26.55
N SER A 415 -12.95 -40.97 -25.31
CA SER A 415 -13.48 -42.25 -24.81
C SER A 415 -14.96 -42.50 -25.13
N VAL A 416 -15.63 -41.56 -25.81
CA VAL A 416 -17.08 -41.66 -26.12
C VAL A 416 -17.34 -41.89 -27.62
N VAL A 417 -16.31 -41.82 -28.47
CA VAL A 417 -16.49 -41.89 -29.94
C VAL A 417 -16.06 -43.24 -30.55
N GLU A 418 -15.50 -44.17 -29.78
CA GLU A 418 -15.14 -45.52 -30.27
C GLU A 418 -16.17 -46.61 -29.90
N GLY A 419 -17.39 -46.23 -29.53
CA GLY A 419 -18.40 -47.14 -28.99
C GLY A 419 -19.55 -47.56 -29.92
N ASP A 420 -19.69 -47.01 -31.13
CA ASP A 420 -20.82 -47.30 -32.02
C ASP A 420 -20.36 -47.51 -33.46
N ASN A 421 -19.80 -48.68 -33.74
CA ASN A 421 -19.85 -49.25 -35.09
C ASN A 421 -19.73 -50.78 -35.02
N MET A 422 -20.87 -51.45 -34.86
CA MET A 422 -20.95 -52.87 -35.22
C MET A 422 -22.28 -53.14 -35.91
N ASP A 423 -22.13 -53.55 -37.16
CA ASP A 423 -23.11 -53.64 -38.23
C ASP A 423 -24.29 -54.57 -37.96
N SER A 424 -25.44 -54.17 -38.48
CA SER A 424 -26.55 -55.04 -38.86
C SER A 424 -26.45 -55.39 -40.36
N VAL A 425 -26.21 -56.66 -40.71
CA VAL A 425 -26.62 -57.23 -42.02
C VAL A 425 -27.04 -58.69 -41.86
N GLU A 426 -28.17 -59.01 -42.47
CA GLU A 426 -28.97 -60.24 -42.47
C GLU A 426 -28.37 -61.47 -43.20
N SER A 427 -28.96 -62.62 -42.86
CA SER A 427 -29.33 -63.79 -43.71
C SER A 427 -28.26 -64.55 -44.50
N LEU A 428 -27.98 -65.79 -44.07
CA LEU A 428 -28.42 -67.06 -44.69
C LEU A 428 -28.06 -68.26 -43.80
#